data_AF-A0A561T440-F1
#
_entry.id   AF-A0A561T440-F1
#
_cell.length_a   1.000
_cell.length_b   1.000
_cell.length_c   1.000
_cell.angle_alpha   90.00
_cell.angle_beta   90.00
_cell.angle_gamma   90.00
#
_symmetry.space_group_name_H-M   'P 1'
#
loop_
_entity.id
_entity.type
_entity.pdbx_description
1 polymer ?
#
loop_
_entity_poly.entity_id
_entity_poly.type
_entity_poly.pdbx_seq_one_letter_code
_entity_poly.pdbx_strand_id
1 'polypeptide(L)' 'MVDAPMDIYLWRTFEKVGEPSDAEEAGELRWMPLPEVPRLIADRNVLGAGTIVALLQLVAMAAGTEFKPSAS' A
#
# COMPACT_ATOMS: atom_id res chain seq x y z
N MET A 1 6.37 8.71 17.85
CA MET A 1 5.13 8.24 17.18
C MET A 1 4.25 9.46 17.03
N VAL A 2 3.87 9.81 15.80
CA VAL A 2 2.94 10.92 15.54
C VAL A 2 1.53 10.35 15.61
N ASP A 3 0.66 11.02 16.38
CA ASP A 3 -0.78 10.75 16.38
C ASP A 3 -1.42 11.66 15.35
N ALA A 4 -1.57 11.14 14.14
CA ALA A 4 -2.19 11.84 13.02
C ALA A 4 -3.09 10.86 12.25
N PRO A 5 -4.26 11.32 11.78
CA PRO A 5 -5.10 10.53 10.89
C PRO A 5 -4.33 10.11 9.63
N MET A 6 -4.53 8.87 9.18
CA MET A 6 -4.04 8.40 7.89
C MET A 6 -5.21 7.92 7.04
N ASP A 7 -5.37 8.54 5.88
CA ASP A 7 -6.35 8.15 4.88
C ASP A 7 -5.70 7.22 3.84
N ILE A 8 -6.41 6.15 3.46
CA ILE A 8 -5.95 5.17 2.47
C ILE A 8 -6.86 5.23 1.25
N TYR A 9 -6.25 5.39 0.08
CA TYR A 9 -6.95 5.47 -1.20
C TYR A 9 -6.55 4.33 -2.13
N LEU A 10 -7.49 3.87 -2.96
CA LEU A 10 -7.28 2.83 -3.97
C LEU A 10 -7.62 3.37 -5.35
N TRP A 11 -6.61 3.49 -6.20
CA TRP A 11 -6.79 3.76 -7.63
C TRP A 11 -6.76 2.46 -8.43
N ARG A 12 -7.66 2.36 -9.42
CA ARG A 12 -7.77 1.17 -10.30
C ARG A 12 -7.27 1.43 -11.72
N THR A 13 -7.18 2.69 -12.11
CA THR A 13 -6.74 3.16 -13.42
C THR A 13 -5.59 4.11 -13.20
N PHE A 14 -4.50 3.92 -13.93
CA PHE A 14 -3.29 4.72 -13.82
C PHE A 14 -2.57 4.78 -15.17
N GLU A 15 -1.85 5.88 -15.39
CA GLU A 15 -0.97 6.08 -16.53
C GLU A 15 0.37 6.68 -16.05
N LYS A 16 1.47 6.35 -16.74
CA LYS A 16 2.77 6.95 -16.46
C LYS A 16 2.86 8.30 -17.14
N VAL A 17 2.94 9.37 -16.36
CA VAL A 17 2.95 10.76 -16.87
C VAL A 17 4.35 11.37 -17.03
N GLY A 18 5.40 10.72 -16.51
CA GLY A 18 6.77 11.22 -16.58
C GLY A 18 7.74 10.47 -15.66
N GLU A 19 8.95 11.01 -15.52
CA GLU A 19 9.95 10.61 -14.52
C GLU A 19 9.97 11.60 -13.34
N PRO A 20 10.42 11.21 -12.15
CA PRO A 20 10.57 12.11 -11.01
C PRO A 20 11.48 13.30 -11.35
N SER A 21 11.02 14.52 -11.09
CA SER A 21 11.82 15.74 -11.26
C SER A 21 12.63 16.11 -10.02
N ASP A 22 12.22 15.62 -8.86
CA ASP A 22 12.92 15.81 -7.59
C ASP A 22 13.79 14.58 -7.30
N ALA A 23 15.08 14.82 -7.06
CA ALA A 23 16.04 13.75 -6.78
C ALA A 23 15.91 13.19 -5.35
N GLU A 24 15.38 13.96 -4.40
CA GLU A 24 15.29 13.55 -2.99
C GLU A 24 14.12 12.59 -2.74
N GLU A 25 13.04 12.72 -3.53
CA GLU A 25 11.86 11.85 -3.48
C GLU A 25 11.81 10.85 -4.66
N ALA A 26 12.89 10.76 -5.45
CA ALA A 26 13.00 9.82 -6.55
C ALA A 26 13.14 8.38 -6.05
N GLY A 27 12.01 7.68 -5.98
CA GLY A 27 11.94 6.24 -5.67
C GLY A 27 11.92 5.35 -6.92
N GLU A 28 12.36 4.10 -6.77
CA GLU A 28 12.12 3.07 -7.78
C GLU A 28 10.64 2.64 -7.77
N LEU A 29 10.01 2.64 -8.95
CA LEU A 29 8.65 2.12 -9.12
C LEU A 29 8.68 0.72 -9.73
N ARG A 30 8.08 -0.25 -9.04
CA ARG A 30 7.90 -1.62 -9.53
C ARG A 30 6.47 -2.10 -9.36
N TRP A 31 5.99 -2.84 -10.36
CA TRP A 31 4.78 -3.63 -10.22
C TRP A 31 5.10 -4.93 -9.49
N MET A 32 4.28 -5.28 -8.51
CA MET A 32 4.42 -6.51 -7.72
C MET A 32 3.10 -7.29 -7.72
N PRO A 33 3.13 -8.62 -7.85
CA PRO A 33 1.93 -9.43 -7.69
C PRO A 33 1.39 -9.31 -6.26
N LEU A 34 0.10 -9.03 -6.12
CA LEU A 34 -0.55 -8.89 -4.82
C LEU A 34 -0.35 -10.11 -3.88
N PRO A 35 -0.35 -11.38 -4.36
CA PRO A 35 -0.09 -12.53 -3.49
C PRO A 35 1.31 -12.56 -2.84
N GLU A 36 2.27 -11.77 -3.32
CA GLU A 36 3.62 -11.73 -2.72
C GLU A 36 3.69 -10.85 -1.46
N VAL A 37 2.71 -9.96 -1.26
CA VAL A 37 2.68 -9.00 -0.16
C VAL A 37 2.92 -9.63 1.22
N PRO A 38 2.24 -10.73 1.61
CA PRO A 38 2.46 -11.33 2.94
C PRO A 38 3.91 -11.75 3.17
N ARG A 39 4.57 -12.29 2.14
CA ARG A 39 5.99 -12.67 2.21
C ARG A 39 6.89 -11.45 2.39
N LEU A 40 6.65 -10.37 1.63
CA LEU A 40 7.44 -9.13 1.74
C LEU A 40 7.34 -8.51 3.14
N ILE A 41 6.16 -8.57 3.76
CA ILE A 41 5.96 -8.11 5.15
C ILE A 41 6.71 -9.03 6.13
N ALA A 42 6.57 -10.35 5.98
CA ALA A 42 7.24 -11.34 6.84
C ALA A 42 8.78 -11.20 6.78
N ASP A 43 9.32 -10.95 5.58
CA ASP A 43 10.74 -10.74 5.32
C ASP A 43 11.24 -9.35 5.76
N ARG A 44 10.37 -8.51 6.34
CA ARG A 44 10.66 -7.12 6.77
C ARG A 44 11.11 -6.19 5.63
N ASN A 45 10.74 -6.49 4.40
CA ASN A 45 10.96 -5.61 3.23
C ASN A 45 9.94 -4.46 3.16
N VAL A 46 8.86 -4.53 3.96
CA VAL A 46 7.87 -3.45 4.12
C VAL A 46 7.76 -3.13 5.61
N LEU A 47 8.13 -1.90 5.99
CA LEU A 47 8.20 -1.48 7.40
C LEU A 47 7.20 -0.38 7.76
N GLY A 48 6.70 0.37 6.77
CA GLY A 48 5.77 1.48 7.00
C GLY A 48 4.38 0.99 7.39
N ALA A 49 3.89 1.39 8.56
CA ALA A 49 2.58 0.96 9.06
C ALA A 49 1.43 1.29 8.09
N GLY A 50 1.43 2.51 7.52
CA GLY A 50 0.43 2.90 6.52
C GLY A 50 0.44 2.01 5.28
N THR A 51 1.63 1.67 4.79
CA THR A 51 1.81 0.75 3.65
C THR A 51 1.34 -0.66 3.99
N ILE A 52 1.71 -1.20 5.17
CA ILE A 52 1.31 -2.54 5.61
C ILE A 52 -0.22 -2.64 5.70
N VAL A 53 -0.88 -1.68 6.34
CA VAL A 53 -2.34 -1.67 6.48
C VAL A 53 -3.03 -1.59 5.12
N ALA A 54 -2.59 -0.70 4.23
CA ALA A 54 -3.16 -0.56 2.89
C ALA A 54 -2.99 -1.85 2.04
N LEU A 55 -1.82 -2.47 2.08
CA LEU A 55 -1.55 -3.69 1.32
C LEU A 55 -2.35 -4.89 1.86
N LEU A 56 -2.43 -5.06 3.18
CA LEU A 56 -3.23 -6.13 3.80
C LEU A 56 -4.71 -5.96 3.50
N GLN A 57 -5.21 -4.73 3.52
CA GLN A 57 -6.58 -4.41 3.11
C GLN A 57 -6.84 -4.84 1.66
N LEU A 58 -5.92 -4.56 0.74
CA LEU A 58 -6.05 -4.96 -0.66
C LEU A 58 -6.02 -6.49 -0.85
N VAL A 59 -5.15 -7.20 -0.11
CA VAL A 59 -5.11 -8.68 -0.10
C VAL A 59 -6.44 -9.25 0.39
N ALA A 60 -7.00 -8.70 1.48
CA ALA A 60 -8.28 -9.15 2.02
C ALA A 60 -9.43 -8.93 1.02
N MET A 61 -9.49 -7.77 0.36
CA MET A 61 -10.47 -7.50 -0.70
C MET A 61 -10.34 -8.49 -1.87
N ALA A 62 -9.11 -8.80 -2.30
CA ALA A 62 -8.88 -9.76 -3.38
C ALA A 62 -9.30 -11.19 -3.00
N ALA A 63 -9.25 -11.54 -1.71
CA ALA A 63 -9.75 -12.80 -1.19
C ALA A 63 -11.28 -12.84 -0.99
N GLY A 64 -12.00 -11.78 -1.38
CA GLY A 64 -13.45 -11.68 -1.19
C GLY A 64 -13.86 -11.38 0.26
N THR A 65 -12.93 -10.93 1.11
CA THR A 65 -13.26 -10.51 2.47
C THR A 65 -13.94 -9.15 2.43
N GLU A 66 -15.18 -9.09 2.93
CA GLU A 66 -15.87 -7.82 3.11
C GLU A 66 -15.24 -7.05 4.27
N PHE A 67 -14.71 -5.85 3.98
CA PHE A 67 -14.28 -4.94 5.03
C PHE A 67 -15.49 -4.27 5.68
N LYS A 68 -15.75 -4.62 6.93
CA LYS A 68 -16.72 -3.92 7.78
C LYS A 68 -15.95 -3.00 8.72
N PRO A 69 -15.84 -1.69 8.44
CA PRO A 69 -15.25 -0.79 9.40
C PRO A 69 -16.07 -0.83 10.67
N SER A 70 -15.41 -1.09 11.79
CA SER A 70 -15.99 -0.92 13.12
C SER A 70 -16.27 0.57 13.29
N ALA A 71 -17.54 0.98 13.24
CA ALA A 71 -17.94 2.29 13.73
C ALA A 71 -17.66 2.33 15.23
N SER A 72 -16.68 3.13 15.65
CA SER A 72 -16.53 3.57 17.04
C SER A 72 -17.25 4.89 17.21
#